data_AF-A0A9W9KGT5-F1
#
_entry.id   AF-A0A9W9KGT5-F1
#
_cell.length_a   1.000
_cell.length_b   1.000
_cell.length_c   1.000
_cell.angle_alpha   90.00
_cell.angle_beta   90.00
_cell.angle_gamma   90.00
#
_symmetry.space_group_name_H-M   'P 1'
#
loop_
_entity.id
_entity.type
_entity.pdbx_description
1 polymer ?
#
loop_
_entity_poly.entity_id
_entity_poly.type
_entity_poly.pdbx_seq_one_letter_code
_entity_poly.pdbx_strand_id
1 'polypeptide(L)'
;MHILRKKPVPGWVWRWKQKERRLQAILAHLQAMKGPITDGQLQYLGIEKHNLDLASGATCCKSSSYFLPATNRKYAIGSTVLDPNDSEDDDFTRARRSSKKDETRAKNKCGLTPVRRAKKLGKKRAAEKQEDGEKPQNQNDLHGSLSSAFFTYLDMAINGTAVERGWNNIPLNSFSKGSIKSHKGHQQFVLQRAVQVTGRRQCHQHIIMKSDAHTDENQLSVAELTVLVSWILAGMYPQKKKISNWRTRRELKSIHQTFPTLIISFQPRARARVLYGWFLDGRLHVAFTKAENFEVPEYPQMMDALLRWAWPKVVENTTRDTNLPTISERLDEDDESTESSLEM
;
A
#
# COMPACT_ATOMS: atom_id res chain seq x y z
N MET A 1 -56.11 -2.31 12.38
CA MET A 1 -54.66 -2.09 12.55
C MET A 1 -53.91 -2.74 11.40
N HIS A 2 -53.36 -1.97 10.46
CA HIS A 2 -52.53 -2.53 9.40
C HIS A 2 -51.11 -2.74 9.92
N ILE A 3 -50.71 -4.01 10.08
CA ILE A 3 -49.32 -4.37 10.38
C ILE A 3 -48.51 -4.07 9.11
N LEU A 4 -47.78 -2.95 9.10
CA LEU A 4 -46.82 -2.65 8.05
C LEU A 4 -45.72 -3.71 8.07
N ARG A 5 -45.81 -4.70 7.18
CA ARG A 5 -44.77 -5.70 6.97
C ARG A 5 -43.48 -4.98 6.57
N LYS A 6 -42.42 -5.12 7.39
CA LYS A 6 -41.09 -4.60 7.06
C LYS A 6 -40.64 -5.21 5.74
N LYS A 7 -40.28 -4.36 4.76
CA LYS A 7 -39.73 -4.84 3.48
C LYS A 7 -38.47 -5.66 3.75
N PRO A 8 -38.26 -6.79 3.06
CA PRO A 8 -37.05 -7.59 3.21
C PRO A 8 -35.82 -6.75 2.87
N VAL A 9 -34.74 -6.94 3.63
CA VAL A 9 -33.45 -6.28 3.37
C VAL A 9 -32.93 -6.76 2.01
N PRO A 10 -32.59 -5.86 1.07
CA PRO A 10 -32.05 -6.27 -0.22
C PRO A 10 -30.79 -7.12 -0.06
N GLY A 11 -30.65 -8.17 -0.88
CA GLY A 11 -29.52 -9.11 -0.76
C GLY A 11 -28.15 -8.45 -0.85
N TRP A 12 -27.99 -7.40 -1.65
CA TRP A 12 -26.73 -6.65 -1.74
C TRP A 12 -26.37 -5.91 -0.44
N VAL A 13 -27.35 -5.41 0.33
CA VAL A 13 -27.11 -4.80 1.65
C VAL A 13 -26.58 -5.86 2.61
N TRP A 14 -27.15 -7.05 2.55
CA TRP A 14 -26.69 -8.18 3.36
C TRP A 14 -25.25 -8.57 3.00
N ARG A 15 -24.91 -8.71 1.71
CA ARG A 15 -23.54 -8.99 1.25
C ARG A 15 -22.55 -7.91 1.70
N TRP A 16 -22.92 -6.64 1.57
CA TRP A 16 -22.10 -5.52 2.02
C TRP A 16 -21.82 -5.56 3.53
N LYS A 17 -22.85 -5.81 4.35
CA LYS A 17 -22.69 -5.96 5.81
C LYS A 17 -21.84 -7.17 6.18
N GLN A 18 -21.99 -8.28 5.45
CA GLN A 18 -21.20 -9.49 5.69
C GLN A 18 -19.71 -9.24 5.39
N LYS A 19 -19.42 -8.52 4.31
CA LYS A 19 -18.07 -8.05 3.97
C LYS A 19 -17.48 -7.15 5.06
N GLU A 20 -18.23 -6.17 5.55
CA GLU A 20 -17.80 -5.31 6.67
C GLU A 20 -17.44 -6.15 7.91
N ARG A 21 -18.32 -7.06 8.32
CA ARG A 21 -18.09 -7.95 9.48
C ARG A 21 -16.86 -8.84 9.29
N ARG A 22 -16.67 -9.41 8.10
CA ARG A 22 -15.52 -10.29 7.83
C ARG A 22 -14.21 -9.51 7.91
N LEU A 23 -14.16 -8.31 7.32
CA LEU A 23 -13.01 -7.42 7.41
C LEU A 23 -12.72 -6.98 8.86
N GLN A 24 -13.76 -6.68 9.65
CA GLN A 24 -13.62 -6.38 11.08
C GLN A 24 -13.03 -7.57 11.86
N ALA A 25 -13.48 -8.80 11.57
CA ALA A 25 -12.95 -10.01 12.20
C ALA A 25 -11.47 -10.25 11.83
N ILE A 26 -11.10 -10.03 10.56
CA ILE A 26 -9.70 -10.08 10.11
C ILE A 26 -8.89 -9.04 10.88
N LEU A 27 -9.34 -7.78 10.92
CA LEU A 27 -8.63 -6.71 11.60
C LEU A 27 -8.41 -7.00 13.09
N ALA A 28 -9.45 -7.47 13.79
CA ALA A 28 -9.36 -7.83 15.20
C ALA A 28 -8.32 -8.94 15.44
N HIS A 29 -8.25 -9.94 14.55
CA HIS A 29 -7.24 -10.99 14.63
C HIS A 29 -5.83 -10.44 14.38
N LEU A 30 -5.65 -9.60 13.36
CA LEU A 30 -4.36 -8.96 13.06
C LEU A 30 -3.86 -8.13 14.25
N GLN A 31 -4.73 -7.32 14.86
CA GLN A 31 -4.41 -6.50 16.03
C GLN A 31 -4.07 -7.32 17.28
N ALA A 32 -4.56 -8.55 17.39
CA ALA A 32 -4.26 -9.45 18.50
C ALA A 32 -2.93 -10.21 18.34
N MET A 33 -2.35 -10.26 17.14
CA MET A 33 -1.10 -10.98 16.89
C MET A 33 0.11 -10.29 17.53
N LYS A 34 1.13 -11.07 17.93
CA LYS A 34 2.38 -10.56 18.51
C LYS A 34 3.62 -10.86 17.67
N GLY A 35 3.49 -11.64 16.59
CA GLY A 35 4.59 -12.14 15.77
C GLY A 35 4.30 -12.04 14.28
N PRO A 36 5.19 -12.60 13.44
CA PRO A 36 4.98 -12.67 11.99
C PRO A 36 3.75 -13.53 11.66
N ILE A 37 3.07 -13.18 10.58
CA ILE A 37 1.93 -13.95 10.08
C ILE A 37 2.41 -15.11 9.21
N THR A 38 1.88 -16.30 9.46
CA THR A 38 2.20 -17.52 8.69
C THR A 38 1.19 -17.73 7.55
N ASP A 39 1.56 -18.53 6.56
CA ASP A 39 0.67 -18.89 5.46
C ASP A 39 -0.59 -19.63 5.92
N GLY A 40 -0.49 -20.47 6.96
CA GLY A 40 -1.65 -21.10 7.58
C GLY A 40 -2.62 -20.09 8.22
N GLN A 41 -2.09 -19.03 8.85
CA GLN A 41 -2.91 -17.95 9.39
C GLN A 41 -3.56 -17.11 8.29
N LEU A 42 -2.84 -16.81 7.20
CA LEU A 42 -3.42 -16.14 6.03
C LEU A 42 -4.59 -16.96 5.46
N GLN A 43 -4.40 -18.26 5.29
CA GLN A 43 -5.46 -19.16 4.81
C GLN A 43 -6.66 -19.20 5.76
N TYR A 44 -6.42 -19.32 7.07
CA TYR A 44 -7.48 -19.28 8.09
C TYR A 44 -8.29 -17.98 8.06
N LEU A 45 -7.61 -16.85 7.85
CA LEU A 45 -8.24 -15.54 7.71
C LEU A 45 -8.93 -15.34 6.35
N GLY A 46 -8.75 -16.25 5.39
CA GLY A 46 -9.27 -16.10 4.03
C GLY A 46 -8.58 -14.98 3.28
N ILE A 47 -7.27 -14.83 3.49
CA ILE A 47 -6.40 -13.88 2.78
C ILE A 47 -5.66 -14.63 1.69
N GLU A 48 -5.84 -14.21 0.45
CA GLU A 48 -5.17 -14.78 -0.73
C GLU A 48 -4.04 -13.87 -1.20
N LYS A 49 -2.89 -14.48 -1.43
CA LYS A 49 -1.68 -13.80 -1.91
C LYS A 49 -1.58 -13.89 -3.43
N HIS A 50 -1.21 -12.78 -4.06
CA HIS A 50 -0.88 -12.72 -5.48
C HIS A 50 0.46 -12.03 -5.66
N ASN A 51 1.30 -12.53 -6.56
CA ASN A 51 2.52 -11.85 -6.93
C ASN A 51 2.16 -10.64 -7.81
N LEU A 52 2.80 -9.51 -7.53
CA LEU A 52 2.72 -8.30 -8.33
C LEU A 52 4.10 -7.99 -8.91
N ASP A 53 4.16 -7.75 -10.21
CA ASP A 53 5.37 -7.23 -10.84
C ASP A 53 5.47 -5.72 -10.64
N LEU A 54 6.60 -5.24 -10.10
CA LEU A 54 6.79 -3.83 -9.77
C LEU A 54 6.79 -2.94 -11.02
N ALA A 55 7.34 -3.41 -12.14
CA ALA A 55 7.51 -2.57 -13.32
C ALA A 55 6.24 -2.46 -14.16
N SER A 56 5.53 -3.57 -14.36
CA SER A 56 4.35 -3.67 -15.24
C SER A 56 3.02 -3.61 -14.49
N GLY A 57 3.01 -3.90 -13.19
CA GLY A 57 1.78 -4.12 -12.42
C GLY A 57 1.05 -5.42 -12.80
N ALA A 58 1.68 -6.30 -13.58
CA ALA A 58 1.10 -7.59 -13.90
C ALA A 58 0.98 -8.45 -12.63
N THR A 59 -0.14 -9.15 -12.51
CA THR A 59 -0.37 -10.15 -11.47
C THR A 59 -0.37 -11.55 -12.09
N CYS A 60 0.04 -12.56 -11.31
CA CYS A 60 0.15 -13.94 -11.80
C CYS A 60 -1.20 -14.61 -12.12
N CYS A 61 -2.32 -13.96 -11.82
CA CYS A 61 -3.67 -14.47 -12.00
C CYS A 61 -4.48 -13.52 -12.89
N LYS A 62 -5.48 -14.04 -13.60
CA LYS A 62 -6.49 -13.24 -14.35
C LYS A 62 -7.40 -12.40 -13.43
N SER A 63 -6.96 -12.11 -12.22
CA SER A 63 -7.72 -11.29 -11.28
C SER A 63 -7.79 -9.85 -11.77
N SER A 64 -8.83 -9.15 -11.36
CA SER A 64 -9.02 -7.73 -11.67
C SER A 64 -7.85 -6.92 -11.13
N SER A 65 -7.17 -6.19 -12.03
CA SER A 65 -6.17 -5.20 -11.63
C SER A 65 -6.87 -3.87 -11.38
N TYR A 66 -6.86 -3.42 -10.13
CA TYR A 66 -7.44 -2.12 -9.74
C TYR A 66 -6.45 -0.97 -9.93
N PHE A 67 -5.16 -1.27 -9.93
CA PHE A 67 -4.07 -0.31 -10.02
C PHE A 67 -3.02 -0.81 -11.01
N LEU A 68 -2.60 0.08 -11.91
CA LEU A 68 -1.43 -0.11 -12.75
C LEU A 68 -0.41 0.98 -12.46
N PRO A 69 0.89 0.69 -12.57
CA PRO A 69 1.91 1.73 -12.48
C PRO A 69 1.66 2.78 -13.56
N ALA A 70 1.91 4.04 -13.23
CA ALA A 70 1.87 5.10 -14.22
C ALA A 70 2.93 4.81 -15.30
N THR A 71 2.51 4.68 -16.55
CA THR A 71 3.43 4.53 -17.69
C THR A 71 4.02 5.88 -18.14
N ASN A 72 3.54 6.98 -17.55
CA ASN A 72 3.97 8.30 -17.89
C ASN A 72 5.35 8.61 -17.26
N ARG A 73 6.29 9.09 -18.08
CA ARG A 73 7.63 9.53 -17.64
C ARG A 73 7.62 10.75 -16.70
N LYS A 74 6.46 11.37 -16.45
CA LYS A 74 6.31 12.48 -15.49
C LYS A 74 6.67 12.14 -14.05
N TYR A 75 6.65 10.86 -13.68
CA TYR A 75 7.07 10.40 -12.34
C TYR A 75 8.38 9.67 -12.39
N ALA A 76 9.22 10.04 -13.37
CA ALA A 76 10.53 9.46 -13.53
C ALA A 76 11.57 10.27 -12.78
N ILE A 77 12.61 9.63 -12.27
CA ILE A 77 13.74 10.36 -11.68
C ILE A 77 14.36 11.30 -12.71
N GLY A 78 14.47 10.85 -13.96
CA GLY A 78 14.98 11.67 -15.06
C GLY A 78 14.09 12.87 -15.43
N SER A 79 12.93 13.04 -14.79
CA SER A 79 12.12 14.26 -14.89
C SER A 79 12.42 15.30 -13.80
N THR A 80 13.29 14.95 -12.85
CA THR A 80 13.76 15.85 -11.79
C THR A 80 15.12 16.45 -12.16
N VAL A 81 15.49 17.55 -11.50
CA VAL A 81 16.81 18.18 -11.67
C VAL A 81 17.92 17.47 -10.89
N LEU A 82 17.57 16.48 -10.05
CA LEU A 82 18.50 15.75 -9.21
C LEU A 82 19.20 14.66 -10.01
N ASP A 83 20.51 14.53 -9.85
CA ASP A 83 21.22 13.34 -10.31
C ASP A 83 21.11 12.25 -9.24
N PRO A 84 20.42 11.13 -9.52
CA PRO A 84 20.30 10.04 -8.54
C PRO A 84 21.62 9.33 -8.23
N ASN A 85 22.68 9.63 -8.97
CA ASN A 85 24.03 9.14 -8.68
C ASN A 85 24.86 10.13 -7.85
N ASP A 86 24.44 11.39 -7.74
CA ASP A 86 25.06 12.37 -6.86
C ASP A 86 24.57 12.15 -5.43
N SER A 87 25.52 12.05 -4.49
CA SER A 87 25.17 11.90 -3.08
C SER A 87 24.77 13.19 -2.40
N GLU A 88 25.07 14.33 -3.01
CA GLU A 88 24.67 15.61 -2.43
C GLU A 88 23.20 15.93 -2.74
N ASP A 89 22.67 15.37 -3.81
CA ASP A 89 21.30 15.59 -4.29
C ASP A 89 20.24 14.74 -3.59
N ASP A 90 20.64 13.61 -2.98
CA ASP A 90 19.73 12.63 -2.39
C ASP A 90 20.21 12.17 -1.01
N ASP A 91 19.40 12.44 0.02
CA ASP A 91 19.66 12.05 1.41
C ASP A 91 19.92 10.54 1.56
N PHE A 92 19.23 9.71 0.78
CA PHE A 92 19.46 8.26 0.82
C PHE A 92 20.85 7.90 0.29
N THR A 93 21.23 8.47 -0.85
CA THR A 93 22.55 8.24 -1.43
C THR A 93 23.67 8.79 -0.53
N ARG A 94 23.43 9.93 0.13
CA ARG A 94 24.31 10.48 1.18
C ARG A 94 24.49 9.50 2.34
N ALA A 95 23.38 9.04 2.93
CA ALA A 95 23.40 8.10 4.06
C ALA A 95 24.07 6.77 3.69
N ARG A 96 23.80 6.26 2.48
CA ARG A 96 24.39 5.03 1.93
C ARG A 96 25.91 5.13 1.74
N ARG A 97 26.43 6.31 1.33
CA ARG A 97 27.89 6.52 1.22
C ARG A 97 28.55 6.61 2.59
N SER A 98 27.93 7.30 3.54
CA SER A 98 28.44 7.43 4.91
C SER A 98 28.54 6.07 5.62
N SER A 99 27.52 5.20 5.50
CA SER A 99 27.55 3.87 6.11
C SER A 99 28.68 2.98 5.58
N LYS A 100 28.98 3.04 4.28
CA LYS A 100 30.11 2.31 3.66
C LYS A 100 31.48 2.81 4.14
N LYS A 101 31.64 4.12 4.35
CA LYS A 101 32.87 4.71 4.89
C LYS A 101 33.14 4.24 6.32
N ASP A 102 32.10 4.14 7.15
CA ASP A 102 32.23 3.64 8.51
C ASP A 102 32.61 2.15 8.55
N GLU A 103 32.00 1.34 7.69
CA GLU A 103 32.32 -0.09 7.60
C GLU A 103 33.78 -0.34 7.17
N THR A 104 34.27 0.41 6.19
CA THR A 104 35.67 0.32 5.74
C THR A 104 36.65 0.79 6.83
N ARG A 105 36.32 1.86 7.56
CA ARG A 105 37.13 2.34 8.70
C ARG A 105 37.17 1.33 9.85
N ALA A 106 36.04 0.67 10.14
CA ALA A 106 35.98 -0.39 11.16
C ALA A 106 36.85 -1.60 10.77
N LYS A 107 36.76 -2.05 9.51
CA LYS A 107 37.62 -3.13 8.99
C LYS A 107 39.10 -2.79 9.08
N ASN A 108 39.49 -1.55 8.76
CA ASN A 108 40.88 -1.09 8.85
C ASN A 108 41.38 -0.97 10.30
N LYS A 109 40.53 -0.61 11.26
CA LYS A 109 40.89 -0.60 12.70
C LYS A 109 41.02 -2.00 13.29
N CYS A 110 40.23 -2.97 12.82
CA CYS A 110 40.29 -4.36 13.28
C CYS A 110 41.34 -5.22 12.53
N GLY A 111 41.93 -4.71 11.44
CA GLY A 111 43.02 -5.31 10.68
C GLY A 111 44.38 -5.39 11.39
N LEU A 112 44.40 -5.46 12.73
CA LEU A 112 45.59 -5.90 13.46
C LEU A 112 45.83 -7.37 13.16
N THR A 113 46.84 -7.65 12.33
CA THR A 113 47.36 -8.98 12.01
C THR A 113 47.40 -9.92 13.25
N PRO A 114 46.99 -11.20 13.13
CA PRO A 114 46.95 -12.17 14.24
C PRO A 114 48.28 -12.31 15.00
N VAL A 115 49.40 -12.02 14.36
CA VAL A 115 50.76 -12.18 14.91
C VAL A 115 51.08 -11.20 16.05
N ARG A 116 50.38 -10.07 16.17
CA ARG A 116 50.61 -9.11 17.28
C ARG A 116 49.68 -9.28 18.48
N ARG A 117 48.68 -10.16 18.41
CA ARG A 117 47.74 -10.40 19.52
C ARG A 117 48.34 -11.27 20.64
N ALA A 118 49.31 -12.13 20.33
CA ALA A 118 49.94 -13.03 21.30
C ALA A 118 50.92 -12.36 22.29
N LYS A 119 51.49 -11.19 21.97
CA LYS A 119 52.42 -10.48 22.88
C LYS A 119 51.76 -9.54 23.89
N LYS A 120 50.45 -9.32 23.79
CA LYS A 120 49.72 -8.37 24.67
C LYS A 120 48.72 -9.04 25.63
N LEU A 121 48.75 -10.36 25.76
CA LEU A 121 47.92 -11.15 26.68
C LEU A 121 48.65 -11.60 27.96
N GLY A 122 49.90 -11.18 28.18
CA GLY A 122 50.69 -11.57 29.35
C GLY A 122 50.66 -10.63 30.57
N LYS A 123 50.18 -9.39 30.44
CA LYS A 123 50.23 -8.40 31.54
C LYS A 123 49.09 -7.38 31.46
N LYS A 124 47.94 -7.70 32.07
CA LYS A 124 47.03 -6.77 32.75
C LYS A 124 45.80 -7.54 33.24
N ARG A 125 45.91 -8.12 34.43
CA ARG A 125 44.77 -8.30 35.33
C ARG A 125 44.64 -7.03 36.17
N ALA A 126 43.41 -6.68 36.50
CA ALA A 126 42.98 -5.55 37.33
C ALA A 126 42.98 -4.16 36.64
N ALA A 127 41.91 -3.87 35.90
CA ALA A 127 41.22 -2.58 35.88
C ALA A 127 39.94 -2.71 35.02
N GLU A 128 38.83 -2.83 35.73
CA GLU A 128 37.48 -2.37 35.41
C GLU A 128 37.36 -1.40 34.22
N LYS A 129 36.44 -1.70 33.29
CA LYS A 129 35.45 -0.75 32.76
C LYS A 129 34.41 -1.47 31.91
N GLN A 130 33.16 -1.21 32.24
CA GLN A 130 31.96 -1.41 31.42
C GLN A 130 32.29 -1.13 29.94
N GLU A 131 32.20 -2.17 29.11
CA GLU A 131 32.01 -2.00 27.67
C GLU A 131 30.55 -1.56 27.49
N ASP A 132 30.35 -0.25 27.39
CA ASP A 132 29.13 0.31 26.82
C ASP A 132 29.00 -0.24 25.40
N GLY A 133 28.08 -1.18 25.22
CA GLY A 133 27.73 -1.72 23.92
C GLY A 133 27.24 -0.58 23.03
N GLU A 134 28.06 -0.18 22.06
CA GLU A 134 27.63 0.61 20.91
C GLU A 134 26.46 -0.11 20.25
N LYS A 135 25.23 0.33 20.57
CA LYS A 135 24.04 -0.06 19.80
C LYS A 135 24.28 0.36 18.36
N PRO A 136 23.98 -0.48 17.36
CA PRO A 136 24.12 -0.13 15.95
C PRO A 136 23.12 0.99 15.61
N GLN A 137 23.56 2.23 15.79
CA GLN A 137 22.74 3.43 15.70
C GLN A 137 22.45 3.87 14.26
N ASN A 138 23.02 3.19 13.26
CA ASN A 138 23.02 3.66 11.86
C ASN A 138 22.03 2.97 10.92
N GLN A 139 21.49 1.79 11.25
CA GLN A 139 20.58 1.07 10.34
C GLN A 139 19.12 1.58 10.35
N ASN A 140 18.70 2.18 11.47
CA ASN A 140 17.37 2.79 11.57
C ASN A 140 17.24 4.08 10.75
N ASP A 141 18.34 4.68 10.33
CA ASP A 141 18.31 5.93 9.56
C ASP A 141 18.00 5.68 8.08
N LEU A 142 18.57 4.63 7.49
CA LEU A 142 18.51 4.38 6.03
C LEU A 142 17.10 4.28 5.44
N HIS A 143 16.17 3.62 6.14
CA HIS A 143 14.79 3.55 5.63
C HIS A 143 14.02 4.87 5.79
N GLY A 144 14.40 5.70 6.77
CA GLY A 144 13.94 7.08 6.87
C GLY A 144 14.46 7.92 5.71
N SER A 145 15.75 7.81 5.40
CA SER A 145 16.37 8.49 4.26
C SER A 145 15.77 8.04 2.92
N LEU A 146 15.51 6.74 2.73
CA LEU A 146 14.87 6.23 1.50
C LEU A 146 13.46 6.81 1.30
N SER A 147 12.68 6.87 2.37
CA SER A 147 11.35 7.48 2.32
C SER A 147 11.44 8.99 2.04
N SER A 148 12.40 9.69 2.67
CA SER A 148 12.69 11.12 2.41
C SER A 148 13.05 11.38 0.95
N ALA A 149 13.95 10.55 0.39
CA ALA A 149 14.36 10.57 -1.01
C ALA A 149 13.16 10.41 -1.94
N PHE A 150 12.31 9.41 -1.68
CA PHE A 150 11.09 9.18 -2.46
C PHE A 150 10.17 10.41 -2.47
N PHE A 151 9.92 11.04 -1.31
CA PHE A 151 9.11 12.26 -1.24
C PHE A 151 9.78 13.44 -1.95
N THR A 152 11.10 13.57 -1.86
CA THR A 152 11.86 14.62 -2.57
C THR A 152 11.69 14.50 -4.08
N TYR A 153 11.90 13.30 -4.64
CA TYR A 153 11.66 13.05 -6.06
C TYR A 153 10.20 13.27 -6.44
N LEU A 154 9.26 12.83 -5.59
CA LEU A 154 7.83 12.98 -5.83
C LEU A 154 7.42 14.46 -5.90
N ASP A 155 7.89 15.28 -4.97
CA ASP A 155 7.56 16.71 -4.92
C ASP A 155 8.18 17.47 -6.11
N MET A 156 9.42 17.13 -6.50
CA MET A 156 10.06 17.71 -7.68
C MET A 156 9.36 17.32 -8.99
N ALA A 157 8.92 16.07 -9.11
CA ALA A 157 8.14 15.61 -10.26
C ALA A 157 6.75 16.30 -10.34
N ILE A 158 6.13 16.59 -9.20
CA ILE A 158 4.80 17.23 -9.11
C ILE A 158 4.88 18.74 -9.41
N ASN A 159 5.92 19.43 -8.94
CA ASN A 159 6.04 20.89 -9.08
C ASN A 159 6.10 21.40 -10.54
N GLY A 160 6.22 20.50 -11.52
CA GLY A 160 6.08 20.81 -12.95
C GLY A 160 4.72 20.49 -13.59
N THR A 161 3.79 19.77 -12.94
CA THR A 161 2.57 19.30 -13.61
C THR A 161 1.29 19.22 -12.76
N ALA A 162 0.15 19.59 -13.37
CA ALA A 162 -1.22 19.61 -12.84
C ALA A 162 -1.84 18.21 -12.56
N VAL A 163 -1.07 17.36 -11.90
CA VAL A 163 -1.23 15.91 -11.76
C VAL A 163 -2.17 15.49 -10.63
N GLU A 164 -2.40 16.35 -9.63
CA GLU A 164 -3.39 16.10 -8.58
C GLU A 164 -4.85 16.11 -9.08
N ARG A 165 -5.09 16.39 -10.38
CA ARG A 165 -6.43 16.37 -11.00
C ARG A 165 -6.99 14.96 -11.05
N GLY A 166 -7.53 14.50 -9.93
CA GLY A 166 -8.05 13.15 -9.80
C GLY A 166 -7.85 12.51 -8.43
N TRP A 167 -7.06 13.10 -7.53
CA TRP A 167 -6.80 12.54 -6.20
C TRP A 167 -6.96 13.62 -5.14
N ASN A 168 -7.68 13.29 -4.06
CA ASN A 168 -7.82 14.15 -2.89
C ASN A 168 -6.99 13.58 -1.74
N ASN A 169 -6.21 14.44 -1.08
CA ASN A 169 -5.57 14.10 0.18
C ASN A 169 -6.63 13.75 1.22
N ILE A 170 -6.42 12.65 1.94
CA ILE A 170 -7.26 12.30 3.07
C ILE A 170 -6.52 12.61 4.36
N PRO A 171 -7.09 13.45 5.25
CA PRO A 171 -6.44 13.76 6.52
C PRO A 171 -6.20 12.47 7.31
N LEU A 172 -4.96 12.18 7.68
CA LEU A 172 -4.61 10.97 8.44
C LEU A 172 -5.37 10.91 9.78
N ASN A 173 -5.63 12.08 10.37
CA ASN A 173 -6.38 12.22 11.63
C ASN A 173 -7.88 11.94 11.46
N SER A 174 -8.43 12.01 10.24
CA SER A 174 -9.87 11.76 10.02
C SER A 174 -10.28 10.32 10.31
N PHE A 175 -9.32 9.40 10.35
CA PHE A 175 -9.50 7.99 10.69
C PHE A 175 -9.25 7.66 12.16
N SER A 176 -8.87 8.66 12.98
CA SER A 176 -8.52 8.48 14.39
C SER A 176 -9.71 8.29 15.33
N LYS A 177 -10.95 8.53 14.88
CA LYS A 177 -12.15 8.29 15.72
C LYS A 177 -12.35 6.79 16.06
N GLY A 178 -11.55 5.91 15.47
CA GLY A 178 -11.21 4.59 16.01
C GLY A 178 -10.35 3.79 15.05
N SER A 179 -9.27 3.17 15.54
CA SER A 179 -8.75 1.85 15.14
C SER A 179 -7.32 1.74 14.58
N ILE A 180 -6.68 2.76 14.02
CA ILE A 180 -5.27 2.60 13.60
C ILE A 180 -4.32 3.15 14.66
N LYS A 181 -4.11 2.38 15.72
CA LYS A 181 -3.01 2.64 16.67
C LYS A 181 -1.84 1.76 16.27
N SER A 182 -0.70 2.39 16.03
CA SER A 182 0.58 1.66 15.95
C SER A 182 0.81 0.99 17.32
N HIS A 183 0.79 -0.34 17.35
CA HIS A 183 1.10 -1.09 18.56
C HIS A 183 2.63 -1.24 18.69
N LYS A 184 3.15 -1.19 19.92
CA LYS A 184 4.59 -1.39 20.17
C LYS A 184 5.04 -2.77 19.68
N GLY A 185 6.22 -2.86 19.08
CA GLY A 185 6.83 -4.12 18.60
C GLY A 185 6.67 -4.32 17.10
N HIS A 186 6.42 -5.57 16.66
CA HIS A 186 6.36 -5.98 15.24
C HIS A 186 5.20 -5.37 14.42
N GLN A 187 4.40 -4.49 15.03
CA GLN A 187 3.27 -3.82 14.42
C GLN A 187 3.44 -2.30 14.38
N GLN A 188 4.66 -1.81 14.62
CA GLN A 188 4.91 -0.38 14.62
C GLN A 188 4.99 0.15 13.20
N PHE A 189 4.17 1.16 12.91
CA PHE A 189 4.18 1.86 11.63
C PHE A 189 3.73 3.31 11.78
N VAL A 190 4.10 4.11 10.79
CA VAL A 190 3.72 5.52 10.66
C VAL A 190 3.13 5.72 9.27
N LEU A 191 1.93 6.28 9.20
CA LEU A 191 1.33 6.71 7.94
C LEU A 191 1.92 8.06 7.56
N GLN A 192 2.40 8.20 6.33
CA GLN A 192 3.04 9.43 5.84
C GLN A 192 2.12 10.21 4.91
N ARG A 193 1.41 9.51 4.02
CA ARG A 193 0.47 10.13 3.07
C ARG A 193 -0.71 9.20 2.84
N ALA A 194 -1.87 9.79 2.59
CA ALA A 194 -3.02 9.05 2.08
C ALA A 194 -3.82 9.91 1.12
N VAL A 195 -4.24 9.30 0.01
CA VAL A 195 -5.01 9.94 -1.05
C VAL A 195 -6.12 9.02 -1.51
N GLN A 196 -7.17 9.59 -2.09
CA GLN A 196 -8.27 8.85 -2.70
C GLN A 196 -8.69 9.48 -4.01
N VAL A 197 -9.07 8.65 -4.99
CA VAL A 197 -9.52 9.12 -6.29
C VAL A 197 -10.80 9.94 -6.18
N THR A 198 -10.83 11.06 -6.90
CA THR A 198 -12.02 11.88 -7.07
C THR A 198 -12.92 11.28 -8.15
N GLY A 199 -14.22 11.20 -7.84
CA GLY A 199 -15.21 10.74 -8.80
C GLY A 199 -16.28 9.85 -8.19
N ARG A 200 -17.50 9.94 -8.73
CA ARG A 200 -18.69 9.25 -8.18
C ARG A 200 -18.67 7.72 -8.36
N ARG A 201 -17.73 7.19 -9.15
CA ARG A 201 -17.61 5.76 -9.49
C ARG A 201 -16.26 5.17 -9.06
N GLN A 202 -15.45 5.94 -8.34
CA GLN A 202 -14.15 5.50 -7.88
C GLN A 202 -14.06 5.64 -6.36
N CYS A 203 -13.57 4.59 -5.69
CA CYS A 203 -13.26 4.63 -4.27
C CYS A 203 -11.85 4.10 -3.97
N HIS A 204 -11.00 4.11 -4.99
CA HIS A 204 -9.60 3.71 -4.91
C HIS A 204 -8.86 4.61 -3.93
N GLN A 205 -8.06 3.99 -3.07
CA GLN A 205 -7.25 4.66 -2.07
C GLN A 205 -5.79 4.29 -2.27
N HIS A 206 -4.90 5.23 -1.99
CA HIS A 206 -3.46 5.02 -2.00
C HIS A 206 -2.87 5.58 -0.69
N ILE A 207 -2.06 4.77 -0.03
CA ILE A 207 -1.43 5.09 1.25
C ILE A 207 0.08 4.88 1.13
N ILE A 208 0.84 5.76 1.75
CA ILE A 208 2.27 5.60 1.92
C ILE A 208 2.52 5.43 3.42
N MET A 209 3.19 4.35 3.79
CA MET A 209 3.52 4.02 5.17
C MET A 209 4.98 3.67 5.35
N LYS A 210 5.48 3.94 6.54
CA LYS A 210 6.75 3.49 7.06
C LYS A 210 6.49 2.43 8.13
N SER A 211 7.14 1.28 8.04
CA SER A 211 7.00 0.17 8.97
C SER A 211 8.34 -0.12 9.63
N ASP A 212 8.33 -0.33 10.93
CA ASP A 212 9.52 -0.79 11.67
C ASP A 212 9.62 -2.34 11.66
N ALA A 213 8.60 -3.02 11.16
CA ALA A 213 8.59 -4.47 11.03
C ALA A 213 9.60 -4.92 9.96
N HIS A 214 10.55 -5.76 10.35
CA HIS A 214 11.38 -6.51 9.40
C HIS A 214 10.59 -7.73 8.92
N THR A 215 10.36 -7.82 7.62
CA THR A 215 9.72 -8.98 6.99
C THR A 215 10.62 -9.61 5.95
N ASP A 216 10.44 -10.92 5.78
CA ASP A 216 10.97 -11.64 4.63
C ASP A 216 10.41 -11.04 3.34
N GLU A 217 11.22 -11.11 2.28
CA GLU A 217 10.95 -10.43 1.01
C GLU A 217 9.61 -10.84 0.39
N ASN A 218 9.20 -12.09 0.62
CA ASN A 218 7.98 -12.68 0.08
C ASN A 218 6.84 -12.82 1.12
N GLN A 219 7.00 -12.24 2.32
CA GLN A 219 5.98 -12.33 3.38
C GLN A 219 5.38 -10.95 3.68
N LEU A 220 4.05 -10.91 3.80
CA LEU A 220 3.31 -9.72 4.21
C LEU A 220 3.50 -9.48 5.71
N SER A 221 3.66 -8.22 6.10
CA SER A 221 3.74 -7.86 7.51
C SER A 221 2.34 -7.74 8.14
N VAL A 222 2.25 -7.98 9.44
CA VAL A 222 1.00 -7.72 10.18
C VAL A 222 0.63 -6.24 10.12
N ALA A 223 1.63 -5.34 10.14
CA ALA A 223 1.42 -3.90 10.01
C ALA A 223 0.78 -3.54 8.66
N GLU A 224 1.30 -4.06 7.55
CA GLU A 224 0.77 -3.81 6.20
C GLU A 224 -0.66 -4.31 6.06
N LEU A 225 -0.94 -5.52 6.52
CA LEU A 225 -2.29 -6.08 6.50
C LEU A 225 -3.25 -5.29 7.39
N THR A 226 -2.79 -4.83 8.56
CA THR A 226 -3.59 -4.03 9.49
C THR A 226 -3.97 -2.70 8.86
N VAL A 227 -3.01 -2.01 8.24
CA VAL A 227 -3.25 -0.77 7.50
C VAL A 227 -4.20 -1.04 6.35
N LEU A 228 -3.94 -2.05 5.52
CA LEU A 228 -4.75 -2.40 4.37
C LEU A 228 -6.22 -2.63 4.74
N VAL A 229 -6.49 -3.52 5.70
CA VAL A 229 -7.85 -3.87 6.11
C VAL A 229 -8.55 -2.67 6.75
N SER A 230 -7.83 -1.89 7.57
CA SER A 230 -8.37 -0.70 8.21
C SER A 230 -8.77 0.37 7.20
N TRP A 231 -7.98 0.58 6.15
CA TRP A 231 -8.27 1.55 5.09
C TRP A 231 -9.43 1.10 4.19
N ILE A 232 -9.52 -0.19 3.87
CA ILE A 232 -10.69 -0.77 3.18
C ILE A 232 -11.96 -0.50 3.99
N LEU A 233 -11.96 -0.81 5.30
CA LEU A 233 -13.09 -0.54 6.20
C LEU A 233 -13.42 0.95 6.29
N ALA A 234 -12.40 1.80 6.30
CA ALA A 234 -12.58 3.23 6.35
C ALA A 234 -13.21 3.79 5.07
N GLY A 235 -12.86 3.24 3.90
CA GLY A 235 -13.51 3.53 2.63
C GLY A 235 -15.00 3.12 2.61
N MET A 236 -15.35 2.03 3.31
CA MET A 236 -16.73 1.56 3.44
C MET A 236 -17.60 2.49 4.31
N TYR A 237 -17.02 3.12 5.33
CA TYR A 237 -17.78 3.86 6.35
C TYR A 237 -18.72 4.96 5.80
N PRO A 238 -18.30 5.85 4.87
CA PRO A 238 -19.19 6.86 4.29
C PRO A 238 -20.42 6.27 3.60
N GLN A 239 -20.30 5.07 3.01
CA GLN A 239 -21.42 4.41 2.34
C GLN A 239 -22.40 3.78 3.32
N LYS A 240 -21.96 3.39 4.52
CA LYS A 240 -22.84 2.84 5.56
C LYS A 240 -24.02 3.77 5.87
N LYS A 241 -23.75 5.08 5.99
CA LYS A 241 -24.77 6.12 6.20
C LYS A 241 -25.70 6.29 5.00
N LYS A 242 -25.17 6.13 3.78
CA LYS A 242 -25.99 6.17 2.55
C LYS A 242 -26.91 4.96 2.47
N ILE A 243 -26.40 3.77 2.81
CA ILE A 243 -27.15 2.51 2.82
C ILE A 243 -28.27 2.54 3.86
N SER A 244 -28.03 3.12 5.05
CA SER A 244 -29.08 3.23 6.08
C SER A 244 -30.21 4.18 5.68
N ASN A 245 -29.91 5.18 4.88
CA ASN A 245 -30.85 6.24 4.48
C ASN A 245 -31.41 6.04 3.06
N TRP A 246 -31.18 4.87 2.47
CA TRP A 246 -31.51 4.60 1.08
C TRP A 246 -33.03 4.68 0.82
N ARG A 247 -33.42 5.49 -0.17
CA ARG A 247 -34.82 5.66 -0.58
C ARG A 247 -35.09 5.35 -2.05
N THR A 248 -34.09 5.54 -2.95
CA THR A 248 -34.34 5.50 -4.40
C THR A 248 -33.35 4.63 -5.18
N ARG A 249 -33.82 3.97 -6.26
CA ARG A 249 -32.98 3.10 -7.12
C ARG A 249 -31.77 3.85 -7.74
N ARG A 250 -31.85 5.17 -7.93
CA ARG A 250 -30.73 5.99 -8.44
C ARG A 250 -29.56 6.06 -7.45
N GLU A 251 -29.82 6.08 -6.15
CA GLU A 251 -28.78 6.11 -5.11
C GLU A 251 -27.91 4.83 -5.13
N LEU A 252 -28.49 3.69 -5.54
CA LEU A 252 -27.78 2.41 -5.64
C LEU A 252 -26.64 2.44 -6.65
N LYS A 253 -26.77 3.20 -7.74
CA LYS A 253 -25.76 3.29 -8.80
C LYS A 253 -24.45 3.95 -8.32
N SER A 254 -24.46 4.55 -7.12
CA SER A 254 -23.30 5.20 -6.49
C SER A 254 -22.70 4.40 -5.34
N ILE A 255 -23.19 3.19 -5.08
CA ILE A 255 -22.67 2.31 -4.03
C ILE A 255 -21.53 1.49 -4.62
N HIS A 256 -20.38 1.54 -3.97
CA HIS A 256 -19.21 0.79 -4.40
C HIS A 256 -19.23 -0.58 -3.73
N GLN A 257 -19.03 -1.62 -4.55
CA GLN A 257 -19.00 -3.01 -4.13
C GLN A 257 -17.60 -3.41 -3.67
N THR A 258 -16.57 -2.84 -4.28
CA THR A 258 -15.16 -3.05 -3.93
C THR A 258 -14.53 -1.76 -3.42
N PHE A 259 -13.49 -1.90 -2.60
CA PHE A 259 -12.77 -0.78 -1.99
C PHE A 259 -11.28 -1.06 -2.13
N PRO A 260 -10.72 -0.90 -3.33
CA PRO A 260 -9.32 -1.22 -3.58
C PRO A 260 -8.42 -0.22 -2.88
N THR A 261 -7.42 -0.73 -2.20
CA THR A 261 -6.49 0.06 -1.40
C THR A 261 -5.07 -0.32 -1.75
N LEU A 262 -4.28 0.63 -2.24
CA LEU A 262 -2.85 0.50 -2.54
C LEU A 262 -2.01 1.06 -1.41
N ILE A 263 -0.91 0.39 -1.10
CA ILE A 263 0.06 0.78 -0.08
C ILE A 263 1.46 0.72 -0.68
N ILE A 264 2.20 1.83 -0.55
CA ILE A 264 3.65 1.83 -0.64
C ILE A 264 4.20 1.71 0.78
N SER A 265 4.94 0.64 1.04
CA SER A 265 5.46 0.28 2.36
C SER A 265 6.98 0.43 2.37
N PHE A 266 7.50 1.38 3.14
CA PHE A 266 8.92 1.52 3.44
C PHE A 266 9.27 0.71 4.68
N GLN A 267 10.27 -0.15 4.55
CA GLN A 267 10.67 -1.13 5.56
C GLN A 267 12.13 -0.92 5.99
N PRO A 268 12.57 -1.48 7.12
CA PRO A 268 13.95 -1.37 7.57
C PRO A 268 14.95 -1.91 6.53
N ARG A 269 16.20 -1.44 6.60
CA ARG A 269 17.28 -1.78 5.65
C ARG A 269 17.02 -1.32 4.21
N ALA A 270 16.52 -0.09 4.07
CA ALA A 270 16.29 0.54 2.78
C ALA A 270 15.45 -0.33 1.82
N ARG A 271 14.42 -0.98 2.36
CA ARG A 271 13.52 -1.81 1.57
C ARG A 271 12.23 -1.06 1.31
N ALA A 272 11.65 -1.26 0.14
CA ALA A 272 10.29 -0.81 -0.14
C ALA A 272 9.54 -1.84 -0.98
N ARG A 273 8.22 -1.84 -0.86
CA ARG A 273 7.35 -2.62 -1.75
C ARG A 273 6.02 -1.94 -1.97
N VAL A 274 5.37 -2.39 -3.04
CA VAL A 274 4.00 -2.03 -3.35
C VAL A 274 3.12 -3.23 -3.05
N LEU A 275 2.02 -2.99 -2.35
CA LEU A 275 0.93 -3.96 -2.26
C LEU A 275 -0.40 -3.26 -2.48
N TYR A 276 -1.38 -3.98 -3.01
CA TYR A 276 -2.75 -3.52 -2.97
C TYR A 276 -3.69 -4.67 -2.66
N GLY A 277 -4.81 -4.34 -2.03
CA GLY A 277 -5.81 -5.33 -1.65
C GLY A 277 -7.21 -4.91 -2.00
N TRP A 278 -8.04 -5.93 -2.21
CA TRP A 278 -9.46 -5.81 -2.43
C TRP A 278 -10.16 -7.02 -1.84
N PHE A 279 -11.42 -6.86 -1.48
CA PHE A 279 -12.20 -7.95 -0.91
C PHE A 279 -13.30 -8.35 -1.88
N LEU A 280 -13.28 -9.61 -2.31
CA LEU A 280 -14.17 -10.19 -3.30
C LEU A 280 -14.49 -11.63 -2.88
N ASP A 281 -15.70 -12.11 -3.15
CA ASP A 281 -16.12 -13.49 -2.86
C ASP A 281 -15.84 -13.99 -1.44
N GLY A 282 -15.98 -13.10 -0.46
CA GLY A 282 -15.79 -13.43 0.95
C GLY A 282 -14.32 -13.53 1.39
N ARG A 283 -13.38 -13.25 0.49
CA ARG A 283 -11.94 -13.33 0.73
C ARG A 283 -11.26 -11.98 0.53
N LEU A 284 -10.15 -11.77 1.24
CA LEU A 284 -9.28 -10.61 1.03
C LEU A 284 -8.16 -11.03 0.08
N HIS A 285 -8.13 -10.46 -1.12
CA HIS A 285 -7.04 -10.67 -2.05
C HIS A 285 -6.01 -9.57 -1.85
N VAL A 286 -4.72 -9.94 -1.84
CA VAL A 286 -3.60 -9.03 -1.66
C VAL A 286 -2.56 -9.34 -2.73
N ALA A 287 -2.36 -8.41 -3.65
CA ALA A 287 -1.28 -8.46 -4.62
C ALA A 287 -0.10 -7.63 -4.09
N PHE A 288 1.11 -8.17 -4.13
CA PHE A 288 2.29 -7.47 -3.59
C PHE A 288 3.58 -7.82 -4.33
N THR A 289 4.48 -6.84 -4.40
CA THR A 289 5.84 -7.03 -4.91
C THR A 289 6.72 -7.59 -3.81
N LYS A 290 7.88 -8.15 -4.18
CA LYS A 290 8.91 -8.46 -3.18
C LYS A 290 9.34 -7.17 -2.46
N ALA A 291 9.83 -7.30 -1.23
CA ALA A 291 10.48 -6.20 -0.52
C ALA A 291 11.84 -5.91 -1.16
N GLU A 292 11.85 -4.98 -2.10
CA GLU A 292 13.00 -4.65 -2.92
C GLU A 292 14.06 -3.88 -2.11
N ASN A 293 15.33 -4.26 -2.25
CA ASN A 293 16.44 -3.61 -1.56
C ASN A 293 17.05 -2.48 -2.41
N PHE A 294 17.03 -1.25 -1.92
CA PHE A 294 17.54 -0.07 -2.63
C PHE A 294 19.04 0.17 -2.42
N GLU A 295 19.73 -0.68 -1.66
CA GLU A 295 21.20 -0.63 -1.50
C GLU A 295 21.97 -1.23 -2.69
N VAL A 296 21.39 -1.20 -3.89
CA VAL A 296 21.97 -1.78 -5.11
C VAL A 296 22.46 -0.70 -6.10
N PRO A 297 23.32 -1.06 -7.07
CA PRO A 297 23.73 -0.14 -8.14
C PRO A 297 22.56 0.40 -8.97
N GLU A 298 21.52 -0.40 -9.18
CA GLU A 298 20.33 -0.08 -9.99
C GLU A 298 19.29 0.80 -9.25
N TYR A 299 19.74 1.52 -8.22
CA TYR A 299 18.91 2.42 -7.42
C TYR A 299 18.05 3.37 -8.27
N PRO A 300 18.58 4.05 -9.32
CA PRO A 300 17.76 4.94 -10.13
C PRO A 300 16.59 4.22 -10.82
N GLN A 301 16.82 3.02 -11.37
CA GLN A 301 15.77 2.27 -12.05
C GLN A 301 14.69 1.78 -11.07
N MET A 302 15.09 1.38 -9.87
CA MET A 302 14.16 0.91 -8.84
C MET A 302 13.32 2.04 -8.25
N MET A 303 13.94 3.19 -7.99
CA MET A 303 13.23 4.36 -7.49
C MET A 303 12.29 4.92 -8.56
N ASP A 304 12.67 4.89 -9.85
CA ASP A 304 11.78 5.20 -10.97
C ASP A 304 10.56 4.27 -11.00
N ALA A 305 10.78 2.97 -10.89
CA ALA A 305 9.70 1.99 -10.84
C ALA A 305 8.76 2.22 -9.65
N LEU A 306 9.31 2.55 -8.47
CA LEU A 306 8.52 2.85 -7.28
C LEU A 306 7.71 4.15 -7.42
N LEU A 307 8.29 5.21 -7.97
CA LEU A 307 7.62 6.51 -8.18
C LEU A 307 6.42 6.40 -9.12
N ARG A 308 6.44 5.49 -10.09
CA ARG A 308 5.28 5.21 -10.96
C ARG A 308 4.06 4.70 -10.18
N TRP A 309 4.25 4.16 -8.98
CA TRP A 309 3.16 3.76 -8.09
C TRP A 309 2.68 4.87 -7.15
N ALA A 310 3.36 6.02 -7.10
CA ALA A 310 2.91 7.16 -6.29
C ALA A 310 1.56 7.71 -6.77
N TRP A 311 1.31 7.63 -8.08
CA TRP A 311 0.09 8.07 -8.74
C TRP A 311 -0.39 7.03 -9.76
N PRO A 312 -0.87 5.87 -9.28
CA PRO A 312 -1.16 4.75 -10.16
C PRO A 312 -2.36 5.06 -11.07
N LYS A 313 -2.38 4.44 -12.25
CA LYS A 313 -3.56 4.45 -13.12
C LYS A 313 -4.62 3.54 -12.52
N VAL A 314 -5.82 4.07 -12.33
CA VAL A 314 -7.00 3.29 -11.92
C VAL A 314 -7.69 2.71 -13.15
N VAL A 315 -8.00 1.42 -13.12
CA VAL A 315 -8.53 0.67 -14.28
C VAL A 315 -9.99 0.27 -14.10
N GLU A 316 -10.34 -0.26 -12.93
CA GLU A 316 -11.66 -0.87 -12.71
C GLU A 316 -12.70 0.09 -12.14
N ASN A 317 -13.98 -0.19 -12.38
CA ASN A 317 -15.09 0.55 -11.78
C ASN A 317 -15.59 -0.19 -10.53
N THR A 318 -15.43 0.44 -9.37
CA THR A 318 -15.77 -0.19 -8.09
C THR A 318 -17.27 -0.23 -7.78
N THR A 319 -18.13 0.37 -8.59
CA THR A 319 -19.60 0.26 -8.44
C THR A 319 -20.19 -0.99 -9.08
N ARG A 320 -19.44 -1.69 -9.93
CA ARG A 320 -19.90 -2.91 -10.59
C ARG A 320 -19.51 -4.11 -9.75
N ASP A 321 -20.44 -5.05 -9.61
CA ASP A 321 -20.12 -6.39 -9.11
C ASP A 321 -19.43 -7.12 -10.26
N THR A 322 -18.12 -7.32 -10.18
CA THR A 322 -17.30 -7.93 -11.26
C THR A 322 -17.75 -9.34 -11.63
N ASN A 323 -18.57 -9.97 -10.79
CA ASN A 323 -19.06 -11.34 -10.97
C ASN A 323 -20.42 -11.42 -11.68
N LEU A 324 -21.03 -10.29 -12.03
CA LEU A 324 -22.23 -10.28 -12.86
C LEU A 324 -21.81 -10.07 -14.32
N PRO A 325 -22.14 -10.99 -15.25
CA PRO A 325 -21.91 -10.76 -16.66
C PRO A 325 -22.53 -9.42 -17.05
N THR A 326 -21.81 -8.62 -17.82
CA THR A 326 -22.35 -7.37 -18.34
C THR A 326 -23.51 -7.74 -19.25
N ILE A 327 -24.74 -7.63 -18.73
CA ILE A 327 -25.93 -7.63 -19.56
C ILE A 327 -25.81 -6.32 -20.33
N SER A 328 -25.33 -6.39 -21.57
CA SER A 328 -25.50 -5.30 -22.52
C SER A 328 -27.00 -5.13 -22.67
N GLU A 329 -27.58 -4.13 -22.01
CA GLU A 329 -28.91 -3.65 -22.35
C GLU A 329 -28.83 -3.28 -23.83
N ARG A 330 -29.35 -4.16 -24.70
CA ARG A 330 -29.65 -3.79 -26.08
C ARG A 330 -30.63 -2.63 -25.93
N LEU A 331 -30.21 -1.46 -26.37
CA LEU A 331 -31.12 -0.38 -26.63
C LEU A 331 -31.94 -0.90 -27.81
N ASP A 332 -33.08 -1.51 -27.50
CA ASP A 332 -34.07 -1.83 -28.51
C ASP A 332 -34.55 -0.47 -29.03
N GLU A 333 -33.97 -0.05 -30.15
CA GLU A 333 -34.43 1.04 -31.00
C GLU A 333 -35.68 0.55 -31.74
N ASP A 334 -36.79 0.44 -31.01
CA ASP A 334 -38.12 0.29 -31.61
C ASP A 334 -38.92 1.54 -31.28
N ASP A 335 -38.93 2.50 -32.22
CA ASP A 335 -40.09 3.36 -32.49
C ASP A 335 -39.83 4.19 -33.76
N GLU A 336 -40.15 3.63 -34.92
CA GLU A 336 -40.67 4.43 -36.03
C GLU A 336 -41.69 3.62 -36.83
N SER A 337 -42.94 3.68 -36.37
CA SER A 337 -44.10 3.36 -37.17
C SER A 337 -44.55 4.64 -37.91
N THR A 338 -44.37 4.65 -39.23
CA THR A 338 -45.05 5.53 -40.19
C THR A 338 -45.45 4.63 -41.36
N GLU A 339 -46.66 4.08 -41.37
CA GLU A 339 -47.93 4.69 -41.76
C GLU A 339 -47.95 5.19 -43.22
N SER A 340 -48.84 4.57 -44.00
CA SER A 340 -49.48 5.05 -45.23
C SER A 340 -48.63 5.18 -46.52
N SER A 341 -48.82 4.23 -47.42
CA SER A 341 -48.90 4.51 -48.86
C SER A 341 -50.01 3.69 -49.47
N LEU A 342 -51.18 4.32 -49.52
CA LEU A 342 -52.36 3.94 -50.27
C LEU A 342 -52.43 4.95 -51.41
N GLU A 343 -51.90 4.59 -52.58
CA GLU A 343 -52.20 5.31 -53.83
C GLU A 343 -52.70 4.33 -54.88
N MET A 344 -53.81 4.75 -55.48
CA MET A 344 -54.48 4.21 -56.65
C MET A 344 -53.65 4.43 -57.91
#